data_AF-A0A349Z206-F1
#
_entry.id   AF-A0A349Z206-F1
#
_cell.length_a   1.000
_cell.length_b   1.000
_cell.length_c   1.000
_cell.angle_alpha   90.00
_cell.angle_beta   90.00
_cell.angle_gamma   90.00
#
_symmetry.space_group_name_H-M   'P 1'
#
loop_
_entity.id
_entity.type
_entity.pdbx_description
1 polymer ?
#
loop_
_entity_poly.entity_id
_entity_poly.type
_entity_poly.pdbx_seq_one_letter_code
_entity_poly.pdbx_strand_id
1 'polypeptide(L)'
;PRETFRPGDRVRGLLYVIRPEARGAQLFVSRTHPEMLVELFRLEVPEIAEETLEIKSAARDPGSRAKIAVKTNDKRLDPVGACVGMRGSRVQAVSGELGGERVYI
;
A
#
# COMPACT_ATOMS: atom_id res chain seq x y z
N PRO A 1 3.31 -2.90 -15.01
CA PRO A 1 3.67 -3.58 -16.29
C PRO A 1 4.58 -4.82 -16.16
N ARG A 2 5.30 -5.01 -15.04
CA ARG A 2 6.24 -6.14 -14.87
C ARG A 2 5.69 -7.33 -14.06
N GLU A 3 4.51 -7.18 -13.45
CA GLU A 3 3.86 -8.27 -12.73
C GLU A 3 3.18 -9.21 -13.73
N THR A 4 3.47 -10.51 -13.63
CA THR A 4 2.78 -11.57 -14.38
C THR A 4 2.06 -12.44 -13.38
N PHE A 5 0.74 -12.62 -13.56
CA PHE A 5 -0.08 -13.47 -12.71
C PHE A 5 -0.43 -14.76 -13.44
N ARG A 6 -0.45 -15.85 -12.70
CA ARG A 6 -0.83 -17.18 -13.16
C ARG A 6 -2.07 -17.67 -12.39
N PRO A 7 -2.88 -18.56 -13.00
CA PRO A 7 -3.94 -19.23 -12.26
C PRO A 7 -3.40 -19.90 -10.99
N GLY A 8 -4.03 -19.61 -9.85
CA GLY A 8 -3.61 -20.10 -8.52
C GLY A 8 -2.79 -19.09 -7.70
N ASP A 9 -2.27 -18.02 -8.30
CA ASP A 9 -1.59 -16.97 -7.55
C ASP A 9 -2.56 -16.23 -6.63
N ARG A 10 -2.13 -15.97 -5.39
CA ARG A 10 -2.85 -15.07 -4.50
C ARG A 10 -2.38 -13.65 -4.76
N VAL A 11 -3.32 -12.79 -5.08
CA VAL A 11 -3.05 -11.40 -5.46
C VAL A 11 -3.97 -10.50 -4.65
N ARG A 12 -3.40 -9.48 -3.99
CA ARG A 12 -4.20 -8.42 -3.36
C ARG A 12 -4.44 -7.29 -4.35
N GLY A 13 -5.51 -6.55 -4.18
CA GLY A 13 -5.73 -5.36 -4.97
C GLY A 13 -6.81 -4.49 -4.35
N LEU A 14 -6.80 -3.22 -4.75
CA LEU A 14 -7.77 -2.25 -4.28
C LEU A 14 -9.07 -2.43 -5.06
N LEU A 15 -10.15 -2.80 -4.38
CA LEU A 15 -11.49 -2.72 -4.93
C LEU A 15 -11.88 -1.24 -5.05
N TYR A 16 -12.02 -0.74 -6.28
CA TYR A 16 -12.24 0.70 -6.51
C TYR A 16 -13.58 1.00 -7.18
N VAL A 17 -14.19 0.02 -7.86
CA VAL A 17 -15.51 0.17 -8.48
C VAL A 17 -16.32 -1.11 -8.31
N ILE A 18 -17.59 -0.95 -7.97
CA ILE A 18 -18.60 -2.01 -7.98
C ILE A 18 -19.67 -1.57 -8.98
N ARG A 19 -19.94 -2.39 -10.01
CA ARG A 19 -20.99 -2.12 -10.99
C ARG A 19 -22.14 -3.12 -10.83
N PRO A 20 -23.34 -2.67 -10.44
CA PRO A 20 -24.52 -3.53 -10.46
C PRO A 20 -24.89 -3.89 -11.90
N GLU A 21 -25.03 -5.18 -12.21
CA GLU A 21 -25.57 -5.65 -13.48
C GLU A 21 -26.71 -6.64 -13.23
N ALA A 22 -27.51 -6.90 -14.26
CA ALA A 22 -28.70 -7.75 -14.16
C ALA A 22 -28.42 -9.19 -13.69
N ARG A 23 -27.18 -9.69 -13.81
CA ARG A 23 -26.77 -11.05 -13.40
C ARG A 23 -25.77 -11.06 -12.24
N GLY A 24 -25.70 -9.97 -11.47
CA GLY A 24 -24.80 -9.83 -10.34
C GLY A 24 -23.87 -8.64 -10.49
N ALA A 25 -23.24 -8.23 -9.39
CA ALA A 25 -22.32 -7.09 -9.42
C ALA A 25 -20.94 -7.51 -9.97
N GLN A 26 -20.39 -6.70 -10.86
CA GLN A 26 -19.00 -6.81 -11.28
C GLN A 26 -18.10 -6.00 -10.33
N LEU A 27 -17.04 -6.64 -9.85
CA LEU A 27 -16.04 -6.05 -8.96
C LEU A 27 -14.79 -5.70 -9.76
N PHE A 28 -14.41 -4.42 -9.77
CA PHE A 28 -13.19 -3.96 -10.43
C PHE A 28 -12.11 -3.71 -9.39
N VAL A 29 -11.00 -4.42 -9.55
CA VAL A 29 -9.85 -4.36 -8.66
C VAL A 29 -8.67 -3.76 -9.40
N SER A 30 -7.89 -2.93 -8.71
CA SER A 30 -6.70 -2.29 -9.27
C SER A 30 -5.48 -2.47 -8.36
N ARG A 31 -4.34 -2.78 -8.96
CA ARG A 31 -3.04 -2.78 -8.28
C ARG A 31 -2.20 -1.55 -8.59
N THR A 32 -2.59 -0.78 -9.59
CA THR A 32 -1.89 0.43 -10.03
C THR A 32 -2.51 1.71 -9.50
N HIS A 33 -3.68 1.63 -8.85
CA HIS A 33 -4.31 2.79 -8.23
C HIS A 33 -3.37 3.40 -7.17
N PRO A 34 -3.26 4.74 -7.08
CA PRO A 34 -2.38 5.38 -6.09
C PRO A 34 -2.70 4.99 -4.65
N GLU A 35 -3.99 4.84 -4.31
CA GLU A 35 -4.46 4.46 -2.97
C GLU A 35 -4.03 3.05 -2.55
N MET A 36 -3.69 2.16 -3.49
CA MET A 36 -3.19 0.82 -3.17
C MET A 36 -1.99 0.87 -2.21
N LEU A 37 -1.08 1.82 -2.43
CA LEU A 37 0.10 1.98 -1.56
C LEU A 37 -0.30 2.40 -0.15
N VAL A 38 -1.24 3.36 -0.04
CA VAL A 38 -1.71 3.90 1.24
C VAL A 38 -2.39 2.80 2.06
N GLU A 39 -3.27 2.01 1.43
CA GLU A 39 -3.97 0.92 2.10
C GLU A 39 -3.03 -0.23 2.50
N LEU A 40 -2.00 -0.54 1.69
CA LEU A 40 -0.98 -1.51 2.10
C LEU A 40 -0.20 -1.05 3.33
N PHE A 41 0.19 0.22 3.39
CA PHE A 41 0.84 0.77 4.58
C PHE A 41 -0.09 0.79 5.79
N ARG A 42 -1.38 1.07 5.61
CA ARG A 42 -2.36 0.99 6.70
C ARG A 42 -2.47 -0.43 7.27
N LEU A 43 -2.38 -1.47 6.43
CA LEU A 43 -2.38 -2.87 6.88
C LEU A 43 -1.07 -3.28 7.55
N GLU A 44 0.07 -2.77 7.07
CA GLU A 44 1.40 -3.19 7.53
C GLU A 44 1.89 -2.42 8.77
N VAL A 45 1.43 -1.18 8.95
CA VAL A 45 1.87 -0.28 10.03
C VAL A 45 0.70 -0.01 10.98
N PRO A 46 0.64 -0.67 12.15
CA PRO A 46 -0.42 -0.49 13.14
C PRO A 46 -0.64 0.97 13.54
N GLU A 47 0.43 1.75 13.64
CA GLU A 47 0.39 3.17 14.01
C GLU A 47 -0.43 4.00 12.99
N ILE A 48 -0.50 3.58 11.72
CA ILE A 48 -1.35 4.21 10.70
C ILE A 48 -2.81 3.78 10.85
N ALA A 49 -3.06 2.51 11.16
CA ALA A 49 -4.41 2.00 11.39
C ALA A 49 -5.05 2.59 12.66
N GLU A 50 -4.25 2.85 13.68
CA GLU A 50 -4.65 3.48 14.94
C GLU A 50 -4.67 5.01 14.88
N GLU A 51 -4.40 5.60 13.72
CA GLU A 51 -4.39 7.05 13.47
C GLU A 51 -3.38 7.85 14.34
N THR A 52 -2.40 7.17 14.94
CA THR A 52 -1.30 7.82 15.68
C THR A 52 -0.19 8.33 14.75
N LEU A 53 -0.15 7.80 13.53
CA LEU A 53 0.73 8.22 12.43
C LEU A 53 -0.10 8.41 11.16
N GLU A 54 0.08 9.53 10.47
CA GLU A 54 -0.68 9.88 9.28
C GLU A 54 0.22 9.88 8.04
N ILE A 55 -0.25 9.28 6.93
CA ILE A 55 0.33 9.50 5.60
C ILE A 55 -0.22 10.81 5.06
N LYS A 56 0.66 11.81 4.88
CA LYS A 56 0.30 13.14 4.35
C LYS A 56 0.23 13.16 2.83
N SER A 57 1.07 12.38 2.16
CA SER A 57 1.02 12.24 0.72
C SER A 57 1.65 10.93 0.27
N ALA A 58 1.23 10.47 -0.90
CA ALA A 58 1.78 9.31 -1.57
C ALA A 58 1.92 9.63 -3.06
N ALA A 59 3.10 9.41 -3.61
CA ALA A 59 3.39 9.52 -5.03
C ALA A 59 3.90 8.18 -5.53
N ARG A 60 3.37 7.69 -6.64
CA ARG A 60 3.62 6.32 -7.09
C ARG A 60 3.72 6.23 -8.60
N ASP A 61 4.80 5.61 -9.06
CA ASP A 61 5.01 5.14 -10.42
C ASP A 61 4.90 3.59 -10.39
N PRO A 62 3.70 3.01 -10.66
CA PRO A 62 3.42 1.60 -10.36
C PRO A 62 4.40 0.62 -11.01
N GLY A 63 4.99 -0.25 -10.18
CA GLY A 63 5.97 -1.26 -10.60
C GLY A 63 7.38 -0.72 -10.84
N SER A 64 7.66 0.51 -10.41
CA SER A 64 9.00 1.11 -10.48
C SER A 64 9.44 1.70 -9.13
N ARG A 65 8.74 2.74 -8.68
CA ARG A 65 9.08 3.46 -7.45
C ARG A 65 7.87 4.14 -6.84
N ALA A 66 7.90 4.34 -5.54
CA ALA A 66 6.95 5.15 -4.81
C ALA A 66 7.64 5.93 -3.70
N LYS A 67 7.01 7.02 -3.28
CA LYS A 67 7.39 7.80 -2.13
C LYS A 67 6.16 8.13 -1.30
N ILE A 68 6.24 7.97 0.01
CA ILE A 68 5.24 8.46 0.95
C ILE A 68 5.84 9.55 1.82
N ALA A 69 5.01 10.47 2.29
CA ALA A 69 5.37 11.42 3.33
C ALA A 69 4.50 11.15 4.54
N VAL A 70 5.13 11.02 5.70
CA VAL A 70 4.46 10.63 6.95
C VAL A 70 4.67 11.68 8.03
N LYS A 71 3.69 11.81 8.92
CA LYS A 71 3.73 12.72 10.06
C LYS A 71 3.04 12.06 11.25
N THR A 72 3.60 12.25 12.43
CA THR A 72 2.90 12.01 13.69
C THR A 72 2.90 13.30 14.53
N ASN A 73 1.92 13.42 15.42
CA ASN A 73 1.89 14.47 16.44
C ASN A 73 2.44 13.95 17.79
N ASP A 74 2.65 12.64 17.95
CA ASP A 74 3.29 12.06 19.13
C ASP A 74 4.81 12.23 19.04
N LYS A 75 5.38 12.99 19.97
CA LYS A 75 6.84 13.25 20.03
C LYS A 75 7.67 12.02 20.40
N ARG A 76 7.03 10.95 20.88
CA ARG A 76 7.70 9.69 21.25
C ARG A 76 7.84 8.73 20.07
N LEU A 77 7.12 9.00 18.98
CA LEU A 77 7.08 8.14 17.80
C LEU A 77 7.97 8.73 16.70
N ASP A 78 8.91 7.93 16.19
CA ASP A 78 9.62 8.24 14.95
C ASP A 78 8.77 7.77 13.75
N PRO A 79 8.22 8.67 12.93
CA PRO A 79 7.31 8.28 11.86
C PRO A 79 8.02 7.48 10.75
N VAL A 80 9.30 7.75 10.48
CA VAL A 80 10.05 6.99 9.47
C VAL A 80 10.39 5.61 10.02
N GLY A 81 10.95 5.55 11.22
CA GLY A 81 11.28 4.29 11.90
C GLY A 81 10.07 3.39 12.07
N ALA A 82 8.90 3.97 12.36
CA ALA A 82 7.63 3.26 12.37
C ALA A 82 7.37 2.64 10.98
N CYS A 83 7.25 3.42 9.92
CA CYS A 83 6.94 2.86 8.60
C CYS A 83 8.02 1.90 8.03
N VAL A 84 9.28 2.02 8.45
CA VAL A 84 10.39 1.13 8.04
C VAL A 84 10.34 -0.22 8.78
N GLY A 85 10.11 -0.21 10.09
CA GLY A 85 10.18 -1.42 10.93
C GLY A 85 11.60 -1.97 11.13
N MET A 86 11.73 -3.10 11.82
CA MET A 86 13.05 -3.69 12.11
C MET A 86 13.77 -4.06 10.81
N ARG A 87 14.93 -3.42 10.56
CA ARG A 87 15.73 -3.61 9.33
C ARG A 87 14.94 -3.43 8.03
N GLY A 88 13.91 -2.59 8.03
CA GLY A 88 13.09 -2.34 6.84
C GLY A 88 11.99 -3.38 6.59
N SER A 89 11.70 -4.26 7.55
CA SER A 89 10.74 -5.36 7.36
C SER A 89 9.38 -4.90 6.82
N ARG A 90 8.84 -3.78 7.33
CA ARG A 90 7.50 -3.28 6.97
C ARG A 90 7.49 -2.70 5.57
N VAL A 91 8.40 -1.79 5.26
CA VAL A 91 8.53 -1.22 3.90
C VAL A 91 8.88 -2.28 2.86
N GLN A 92 9.65 -3.30 3.23
CA GLN A 92 9.96 -4.44 2.35
C GLN A 92 8.74 -5.34 2.11
N ALA A 93 7.89 -5.56 3.12
CA ALA A 93 6.65 -6.31 2.94
C ALA A 93 5.72 -5.61 1.95
N VAL A 94 5.53 -4.28 2.08
CA VAL A 94 4.76 -3.48 1.12
C VAL A 94 5.40 -3.52 -0.28
N SER A 95 6.72 -3.34 -0.37
CA SER A 95 7.45 -3.41 -1.65
C SER A 95 7.28 -4.78 -2.33
N GLY A 96 7.38 -5.86 -1.56
CA GLY A 96 7.18 -7.23 -2.03
C GLY A 96 5.76 -7.48 -2.52
N GLU A 97 4.76 -6.99 -1.80
CA GLU A 97 3.36 -7.05 -2.24
C GLU A 97 3.14 -6.25 -3.52
N LEU A 98 3.95 -5.23 -3.82
CA LEU A 98 3.91 -4.44 -5.06
C LEU A 98 4.90 -4.92 -6.14
N GLY A 99 5.33 -6.18 -6.08
CA GLY A 99 6.18 -6.77 -7.10
C GLY A 99 7.61 -6.21 -7.13
N GLY A 100 8.11 -5.77 -5.97
CA GLY A 100 9.47 -5.20 -5.82
C GLY A 100 9.56 -3.71 -6.16
N GLU A 101 8.44 -2.99 -6.12
CA GLU A 101 8.42 -1.54 -6.29
C GLU A 101 9.30 -0.86 -5.22
N ARG A 102 10.19 0.06 -5.62
CA ARG A 102 11.10 0.72 -4.67
C ARG A 102 10.36 1.81 -3.89
N VAL A 103 10.11 1.58 -2.61
CA VAL A 103 9.36 2.49 -1.75
C VAL A 103 10.30 3.32 -0.87
N TYR A 104 10.11 4.63 -0.89
CA TYR A 104 10.80 5.61 -0.05
C TYR A 104 9.81 6.26 0.93
N ILE A 105 10.30 6.60 2.11
CA ILE A 105 9.55 7.29 3.19
C ILE A 105 10.23 8.63 3.46
#